data_AF-A0A1H7HLQ2-F1
#
_entry.id   AF-A0A1H7HLQ2-F1
#
_cell.length_a   1.000
_cell.length_b   1.000
_cell.length_c   1.000
_cell.angle_alpha   90.00
_cell.angle_beta   90.00
_cell.angle_gamma   90.00
#
_symmetry.space_group_name_H-M   'P 1'
#
loop_
_entity.id
_entity.type
_entity.pdbx_description
1 polymer ?
#
loop_
_entity_poly.entity_id
_entity_poly.type
_entity_poly.pdbx_seq_one_letter_code
_entity_poly.pdbx_strand_id
1 'polypeptide(L)'
;MSVVTDTRPLQRHPAHDFAEKTWRHLNFFQHHCYLHARVSRTKCPEHGVRRIKVPWARPGSDLTLLFEQSAMSLVKEMPVLASPPPGAKAKGGVCRKNPNNSMELSEIPAS
;
A
#
# COMPACT_ATOMS: atom_id res chain seq x y z
N MET A 1 -1.26 -2.28 -16.53
CA MET A 1 -1.29 -3.12 -15.32
C MET A 1 -1.99 -4.42 -15.66
N SER A 2 -1.22 -5.47 -15.94
CA SER A 2 -1.77 -6.80 -16.16
C SER A 2 -2.27 -7.34 -14.81
N VAL A 3 -3.58 -7.39 -14.62
CA VAL A 3 -4.15 -8.31 -13.64
C VAL A 3 -3.83 -9.71 -14.16
N VAL A 4 -2.74 -10.30 -13.68
CA VAL A 4 -2.45 -11.71 -13.92
C VAL A 4 -3.55 -12.48 -13.22
N THR A 5 -4.65 -12.73 -13.92
CA THR A 5 -5.61 -13.76 -13.58
C THR A 5 -4.85 -15.07 -13.80
N ASP A 6 -4.28 -15.57 -12.71
CA ASP A 6 -3.59 -16.85 -12.63
C ASP A 6 -4.40 -17.91 -13.37
N THR A 7 -3.89 -18.38 -14.51
CA THR A 7 -4.51 -19.39 -15.39
C THR A 7 -4.25 -20.82 -14.90
N ARG A 8 -3.69 -20.99 -13.70
CA ARG A 8 -3.44 -22.32 -13.13
C ARG A 8 -4.75 -23.05 -12.82
N PRO A 9 -4.83 -24.37 -13.12
CA PRO A 9 -6.03 -25.15 -12.87
C PRO A 9 -6.40 -25.13 -11.38
N LEU A 10 -7.65 -24.79 -11.09
CA LEU A 10 -8.18 -24.70 -9.73
C LEU A 10 -8.40 -26.11 -9.16
N GLN A 11 -7.40 -26.64 -8.46
CA GLN A 11 -7.55 -27.87 -7.67
C GLN A 11 -8.55 -27.60 -6.52
N ARG A 12 -9.76 -28.16 -6.64
CA ARG A 12 -10.84 -27.97 -5.65
C ARG A 12 -10.65 -28.95 -4.50
N HIS A 13 -10.25 -28.44 -3.34
CA HIS A 13 -10.20 -29.19 -2.09
C HIS A 13 -11.36 -28.77 -1.18
N PRO A 14 -11.87 -29.67 -0.31
CA PRO A 14 -12.91 -29.32 0.65
C PRO A 14 -12.43 -28.20 1.58
N ALA A 15 -13.36 -27.34 2.00
CA ALA A 15 -13.09 -26.30 2.97
C ALA A 15 -12.80 -26.95 4.33
N HIS A 16 -11.62 -26.66 4.90
CA HIS A 16 -11.22 -27.19 6.20
C HIS A 16 -11.74 -26.29 7.33
N ASP A 17 -11.38 -25.00 7.24
CA ASP A 17 -11.72 -23.99 8.26
C ASP A 17 -12.16 -22.68 7.61
N PHE A 18 -12.83 -21.83 8.39
CA PHE A 18 -13.14 -20.46 8.01
C PHE A 18 -12.38 -19.49 8.93
N ALA A 19 -11.63 -18.57 8.32
CA ALA A 19 -10.98 -17.50 9.04
C ALA A 19 -11.70 -16.18 8.73
N GLU A 20 -12.06 -15.43 9.77
CA GLU A 20 -12.62 -14.11 9.61
C GLU A 20 -11.53 -13.15 9.13
N LYS A 21 -11.83 -12.38 8.09
CA LYS A 21 -10.93 -11.36 7.57
C LYS A 21 -11.69 -10.07 7.34
N THR A 22 -11.01 -8.97 7.68
CA THR A 22 -11.47 -7.62 7.45
C THR A 22 -10.60 -6.96 6.39
N TRP A 23 -11.23 -6.24 5.45
CA TRP A 23 -10.54 -5.37 4.50
C TRP A 23 -11.02 -3.95 4.63
N ARG A 24 -10.12 -3.00 4.39
CA ARG A 24 -10.46 -1.60 4.24
C ARG A 24 -10.96 -1.34 2.81
N HIS A 25 -12.16 -0.79 2.70
CA HIS A 25 -12.76 -0.39 1.42
C HIS A 25 -12.66 1.13 1.23
N LEU A 26 -13.03 1.60 0.03
CA LEU A 26 -13.18 3.02 -0.25
C LEU A 26 -14.24 3.62 0.68
N ASN A 27 -14.03 4.87 1.08
CA ASN A 27 -14.99 5.58 1.92
C ASN A 27 -16.32 5.72 1.17
N PHE A 28 -17.40 5.26 1.78
CA PHE A 28 -18.73 5.67 1.34
C PHE A 28 -18.99 7.03 1.96
N PHE A 29 -18.93 8.07 1.12
CA PHE A 29 -19.01 9.47 1.56
C PHE A 29 -17.91 9.82 2.58
N GLN A 30 -18.31 10.25 3.77
CA GLN A 30 -17.43 10.63 4.88
C GLN A 30 -17.25 9.51 5.90
N HIS A 31 -17.73 8.30 5.61
CA HIS A 31 -17.68 7.18 6.56
C HIS A 31 -16.63 6.16 6.20
N HIS A 32 -15.95 5.70 7.25
CA HIS A 32 -14.98 4.63 7.16
C HIS A 32 -15.68 3.29 6.88
N CYS A 33 -15.46 2.71 5.70
CA CYS A 33 -16.04 1.42 5.31
C CYS A 33 -15.04 0.27 5.50
N TYR A 34 -15.52 -0.83 6.08
CA TYR A 34 -14.78 -2.08 6.25
C TYR A 34 -15.63 -3.25 5.74
N LEU A 35 -15.00 -4.14 4.99
CA LEU A 35 -15.62 -5.37 4.50
C LEU A 35 -15.19 -6.52 5.42
N HIS A 36 -16.17 -7.16 6.06
CA HIS A 36 -15.94 -8.33 6.90
C HIS A 36 -16.46 -9.57 6.17
N ALA A 37 -15.59 -10.56 5.94
CA ALA A 37 -16.02 -11.84 5.39
C ALA A 37 -15.23 -12.99 5.98
N ARG A 38 -15.91 -14.14 6.09
CA ARG A 38 -15.27 -15.42 6.44
C ARG A 38 -14.69 -16.03 5.18
N VAL A 39 -13.36 -16.17 5.14
CA VAL A 39 -12.66 -16.78 4.01
C VAL A 39 -12.30 -18.21 4.36
N SER A 40 -12.66 -19.13 3.49
CA SER A 40 -12.31 -20.53 3.64
C SER A 40 -10.80 -20.76 3.44
N ARG A 41 -10.28 -21.65 4.27
CA ARG A 41 -8.94 -22.21 4.17
C ARG A 41 -9.08 -23.65 3.71
N THR A 42 -8.36 -24.01 2.65
CA THR A 42 -8.29 -25.36 2.13
C THR A 42 -7.00 -26.02 2.59
N LYS A 43 -7.07 -27.32 2.92
CA LYS A 43 -5.90 -28.11 3.28
C LYS A 43 -5.42 -28.86 2.04
N CYS A 44 -4.29 -28.44 1.50
CA CYS A 44 -3.61 -29.14 0.40
C CYS A 44 -2.52 -30.05 0.99
N PRO A 45 -2.46 -31.35 0.63
CA PRO A 45 -1.45 -32.26 1.17
C PRO A 45 -0.02 -31.84 0.82
N GLU A 46 0.20 -31.25 -0.35
CA GLU A 46 1.55 -30.82 -0.81
C GLU A 46 1.94 -29.43 -0.30
N HIS A 47 0.97 -28.54 -0.14
CA HIS A 47 1.22 -27.11 0.09
C HIS A 47 0.78 -26.61 1.48
N GLY A 48 0.26 -27.50 2.32
CA GLY A 48 -0.30 -27.17 3.62
C GLY A 48 -1.63 -26.42 3.54
N VAL A 49 -1.93 -25.64 4.59
CA VAL A 49 -3.20 -24.89 4.69
C VAL A 49 -3.09 -23.56 3.95
N ARG A 50 -3.79 -23.44 2.82
CA ARG A 50 -3.86 -22.20 2.03
C ARG A 50 -5.22 -21.55 2.13
N ARG A 51 -5.25 -20.21 2.08
CA ARG A 51 -6.49 -19.45 2.01
C ARG A 51 -6.93 -19.33 0.55
N ILE A 52 -8.23 -19.42 0.29
CA ILE A 52 -8.77 -19.19 -1.06
C ILE A 52 -8.52 -17.73 -1.47
N LYS A 53 -8.18 -17.52 -2.75
CA LYS A 53 -8.07 -16.19 -3.34
C LYS A 53 -9.48 -15.62 -3.51
N VAL A 54 -9.75 -14.52 -2.81
CA VAL A 54 -10.99 -13.75 -3.00
C VAL A 54 -10.87 -12.86 -4.24
N PRO A 55 -11.95 -12.63 -5.00
CA PRO A 55 -11.87 -11.86 -6.25
C PRO A 55 -11.69 -10.36 -6.03
N TRP A 56 -11.96 -9.83 -4.83
CA TRP A 56 -11.89 -8.39 -4.51
C TRP A 56 -10.64 -7.97 -3.73
N ALA A 57 -9.73 -8.88 -3.37
CA ALA A 57 -8.51 -8.54 -2.64
C ALA A 57 -7.33 -9.43 -3.04
N ARG A 58 -6.12 -8.85 -3.03
CA ARG A 58 -4.88 -9.60 -3.27
C ARG A 58 -4.56 -10.50 -2.05
N PRO A 59 -3.97 -11.70 -2.25
CA PRO A 59 -3.50 -12.51 -1.13
C PRO A 59 -2.51 -11.70 -0.27
N GLY A 60 -2.75 -11.69 1.04
CA GLY A 60 -1.93 -10.93 2.00
C GLY A 60 -2.29 -9.45 2.13
N SER A 61 -3.10 -8.87 1.24
CA SER A 61 -3.56 -7.49 1.37
C SER A 61 -4.75 -7.40 2.32
N ASP A 62 -4.78 -6.31 3.09
CA ASP A 62 -5.90 -5.89 3.95
C ASP A 62 -6.72 -4.76 3.29
N LEU A 63 -6.46 -4.48 2.02
CA LEU A 63 -7.19 -3.52 1.21
C LEU A 63 -7.99 -4.23 0.12
N THR A 64 -9.11 -3.63 -0.27
CA THR A 64 -9.83 -4.06 -1.48
C THR A 64 -9.07 -3.62 -2.74
N LEU A 65 -9.15 -4.39 -3.82
CA LEU A 65 -8.54 -4.07 -5.12
C LEU A 65 -8.97 -2.69 -5.63
N LEU A 66 -10.23 -2.32 -5.39
CA LEU A 66 -10.75 -1.00 -5.74
C LEU A 66 -10.04 0.11 -4.96
N PHE A 67 -9.80 -0.09 -3.65
CA PHE A 67 -9.05 0.88 -2.86
C PHE A 67 -7.59 1.01 -3.34
N GLU A 68 -6.93 -0.12 -3.62
CA GLU A 68 -5.58 -0.12 -4.19
C GLU A 68 -5.55 0.65 -5.51
N GLN A 69 -6.53 0.42 -6.40
CA GLN A 69 -6.64 1.12 -7.67
C GLN A 69 -6.87 2.63 -7.49
N SER A 70 -7.77 3.04 -6.59
CA SER A 70 -8.01 4.46 -6.29
C SER A 70 -6.75 5.15 -5.78
N ALA A 71 -6.02 4.53 -4.84
CA ALA A 71 -4.76 5.06 -4.34
C ALA A 71 -3.73 5.24 -5.47
N MET A 72 -3.62 4.26 -6.38
CA MET A 72 -2.72 4.34 -7.53
C MET A 72 -3.12 5.44 -8.52
N SER A 73 -4.42 5.72 -8.70
CA SER A 73 -4.87 6.86 -9.50
C SER A 73 -4.47 8.18 -8.87
N LEU A 74 -4.64 8.34 -7.54
CA LEU A 74 -4.22 9.56 -6.85
C LEU A 74 -2.71 9.81 -6.96
N VAL A 75 -1.90 8.76 -6.85
CA VAL A 75 -0.44 8.86 -7.01
C VAL A 75 -0.04 9.34 -8.40
N LYS A 76 -0.82 9.04 -9.45
CA LYS A 76 -0.55 9.53 -10.82
C LYS A 76 -0.81 11.02 -10.97
N GLU A 77 -1.82 11.54 -10.28
CA GLU A 77 -2.19 12.96 -10.34
C GLU A 77 -1.29 13.85 -9.48
N MET A 78 -0.50 13.26 -8.57
CA MET A 78 0.51 14.01 -7.82
C MET A 78 1.79 14.17 -8.67
N PRO A 79 2.16 15.39 -9.11
CA PRO A 79 3.43 15.59 -9.78
C PRO A 79 4.57 15.26 -8.82
N VAL A 80 5.48 14.40 -9.28
CA VAL A 80 6.64 13.89 -8.54
C VAL A 80 7.54 15.01 -7.99
N LEU A 81 7.37 16.26 -8.40
CA LEU A 81 8.06 17.43 -7.86
C LEU A 81 7.79 17.69 -6.35
N ALA A 82 6.70 17.16 -5.79
CA ALA A 82 6.43 17.27 -4.34
C ALA A 82 7.07 16.13 -3.51
N SER A 83 7.55 15.06 -4.14
CA SER A 83 8.37 14.05 -3.48
C SER A 83 9.83 14.33 -3.84
N PRO A 84 10.73 14.57 -2.87
CA PRO A 84 12.15 14.54 -3.19
C PRO A 84 12.45 13.19 -3.87
N PRO A 85 13.15 13.16 -5.01
CA PRO A 85 13.54 11.89 -5.63
C PRO A 85 14.34 11.08 -4.60
N PRO A 86 14.26 9.73 -4.61
CA PRO A 86 15.05 8.90 -3.71
C PRO A 86 16.54 9.20 -3.94
N GLY A 87 17.13 10.00 -3.05
CA GLY A 87 18.49 10.55 -3.19
C GLY A 87 18.60 12.08 -3.06
N ALA A 88 17.50 12.84 -3.12
CA ALA A 88 17.53 14.27 -2.86
C ALA A 88 17.76 14.53 -1.36
N LYS A 89 19.00 14.94 -1.04
CA LYS A 89 19.34 15.49 0.27
C LYS A 89 18.52 16.76 0.49
N ALA A 90 17.77 16.82 1.59
CA ALA A 90 17.24 18.08 2.10
C ALA A 90 18.40 19.09 2.13
N LYS A 91 18.19 20.30 1.58
CA LYS A 91 19.16 21.40 1.72
C LYS A 91 19.38 21.62 3.21
N GLY A 92 20.44 21.04 3.76
CA GLY A 92 20.87 21.32 5.11
C GLY A 92 21.33 22.76 5.14
N GLY A 93 20.62 23.61 5.88
CA GLY A 93 21.15 24.91 6.27
C GLY A 93 22.36 24.68 7.16
N VAL A 94 23.50 25.26 6.82
CA VAL A 94 24.65 25.30 7.75
C VAL A 94 24.37 26.44 8.72
N CYS A 95 24.16 26.10 10.00
CA CYS A 95 24.14 27.09 11.07
C CYS A 95 25.60 27.50 11.35
N ARG A 96 26.05 28.60 10.76
CA ARG A 96 27.32 29.24 11.13
C ARG A 96 27.01 30.35 12.14
N LYS A 97 27.68 30.33 13.28
CA LYS A 97 27.68 31.46 14.22
C LYS A 97 28.46 32.61 13.59
N ASN A 98 27.85 33.79 13.54
CA ASN A 98 28.55 35.04 13.28
C ASN A 98 29.55 35.31 14.44
N PRO A 99 30.68 36.02 14.26
CA PRO A 99 31.57 36.46 15.35
C PRO A 99 30.87 37.09 16.56
N ASN A 100 29.64 37.61 16.42
CA ASN A 100 28.82 38.12 17.53
C ASN A 100 27.85 37.09 18.15
N ASN A 101 28.00 35.80 17.83
CA ASN A 101 27.20 34.65 18.33
C ASN A 101 25.70 34.66 17.95
N SER A 102 25.28 35.50 17.00
CA SER A 102 23.93 35.48 16.41
C SER A 102 23.80 34.36 15.36
N MET A 103 22.64 33.70 15.30
CA MET A 103 22.31 32.71 14.26
C MET A 103 21.71 33.41 13.04
N GLU A 104 22.36 33.32 11.88
CA GLU A 104 21.76 33.68 10.60
C GLU A 104 21.65 32.44 9.69
N LEU A 105 20.47 32.24 9.08
CA LEU A 105 20.28 31.28 7.98
C LEU A 105 20.72 31.95 6.68
N SER A 106 21.90 31.60 6.17
CA SER A 106 22.26 31.94 4.79
C SER A 106 21.81 30.83 3.84
N GLU A 107 20.94 31.13 2.89
CA GLU A 107 20.56 30.21 1.82
C GLU A 107 21.76 29.93 0.91
N ILE A 108 21.98 28.66 0.56
CA ILE A 108 23.00 28.28 -0.42
C ILE A 108 22.42 28.57 -1.81
N PRO A 109 23.02 29.47 -2.63
CA PRO A 109 22.54 29.70 -3.99
C PRO A 109 22.66 28.41 -4.80
N ALA A 110 21.60 28.09 -5.55
CA ALA A 110 21.60 26.95 -6.45
C ALA A 110 22.66 27.17 -7.54
N SER A 111 23.58 26.22 -7.69
CA SER A 111 24.41 26.05 -8.88
C SER A 111 23.61 25.39 -10.00
#